data_AF-A0A0Q4XQQ2-F1
#
_entry.id   AF-A0A0Q4XQQ2-F1
#
_cell.length_a   1.000
_cell.length_b   1.000
_cell.length_c   1.000
_cell.angle_alpha   90.00
_cell.angle_beta   90.00
_cell.angle_gamma   90.00
#
_symmetry.space_group_name_H-M   'P 1'
#
loop_
_entity.id
_entity.type
_entity.pdbx_description
1 polymer ?
#
loop_
_entity_poly.entity_id
_entity_poly.type
_entity_poly.pdbx_seq_one_letter_code
_entity_poly.pdbx_strand_id
1 'polypeptide(L)'
;MERAIIKSGSQVRAFLPRATEPQGSDPQQDDGLQEEARFLHWFGQETIAFNRGYVEITGNVVTALWLSYVLERMPQQVRAGRASLTDERYSFTMTGSECEEATGITRAQQASSRRHLVELGLLEVAATRGKVVTYVVHLDRLRERMNEHSQPLLAALRQARLNPAALPVALRGR
;
A
#
# COMPACT_ATOMS: atom_id res chain seq x y z
N MET A 1 56.66 -47.75 45.22
CA MET A 1 57.31 -46.49 45.65
C MET A 1 57.95 -45.84 44.44
N GLU A 2 57.58 -44.57 44.19
CA GLU A 2 58.34 -43.46 43.57
C GLU A 2 59.06 -43.54 42.20
N ARG A 3 58.80 -42.46 41.42
CA ARG A 3 59.60 -41.74 40.38
C ARG A 3 59.71 -42.38 38.99
N ALA A 4 59.11 -41.85 37.91
CA ALA A 4 59.24 -40.55 37.21
C ALA A 4 60.30 -40.56 36.07
N ILE A 5 59.95 -39.91 34.94
CA ILE A 5 60.77 -39.35 33.82
C ILE A 5 60.89 -40.22 32.54
N ILE A 6 60.77 -39.81 31.25
CA ILE A 6 60.35 -38.61 30.46
C ILE A 6 60.35 -39.03 28.95
N LYS A 7 59.42 -38.49 28.12
CA LYS A 7 59.39 -38.27 26.63
C LYS A 7 59.54 -39.50 25.69
N SER A 8 58.95 -39.58 24.49
CA SER A 8 58.57 -38.56 23.50
C SER A 8 57.47 -39.11 22.58
N GLY A 9 56.26 -38.54 22.63
CA GLY A 9 55.18 -38.85 21.70
C GLY A 9 55.23 -37.90 20.52
N SER A 10 55.47 -38.44 19.32
CA SER A 10 55.43 -37.72 18.06
C SER A 10 54.02 -37.19 17.80
N GLN A 11 53.89 -35.87 17.62
CA GLN A 11 52.63 -35.19 17.36
C GLN A 11 52.10 -35.56 15.98
N VAL A 12 50.98 -36.28 15.92
CA VAL A 12 50.13 -36.32 14.73
C VAL A 12 49.18 -35.12 14.83
N ARG A 13 49.54 -34.01 14.19
CA ARG A 13 48.63 -32.87 14.01
C ARG A 13 47.50 -33.31 13.08
N ALA A 14 46.29 -33.41 13.62
CA ALA A 14 45.07 -33.52 12.84
C ALA A 14 44.98 -32.36 11.85
N PHE A 15 44.89 -32.71 10.56
CA PHE A 15 44.67 -31.77 9.46
C PHE A 15 43.23 -31.27 9.54
N LEU A 16 43.02 -30.16 10.26
CA LEU A 16 41.79 -29.39 10.20
C LEU A 16 41.70 -28.75 8.80
N PRO A 17 40.65 -28.98 8.00
CA PRO A 17 40.43 -28.21 6.79
C PRO A 17 40.27 -26.74 7.20
N ARG A 18 41.09 -25.86 6.61
CA ARG A 18 40.92 -24.40 6.70
C ARG A 18 39.45 -24.08 6.40
N ALA A 19 38.83 -23.31 7.28
CA ALA A 19 37.61 -22.60 6.93
C ALA A 19 37.88 -21.86 5.62
N THR A 20 37.11 -22.18 4.59
CA THR A 20 37.03 -21.39 3.37
C THR A 20 36.66 -19.98 3.79
N GLU A 21 37.63 -19.07 3.70
CA GLU A 21 37.37 -17.64 3.73
C GLU A 21 36.26 -17.36 2.71
N PRO A 22 35.25 -16.53 3.02
CA PRO A 22 34.29 -16.13 2.01
C PRO A 22 35.09 -15.48 0.89
N GLN A 23 35.09 -16.12 -0.29
CA GLN A 23 35.65 -15.52 -1.49
C GLN A 23 34.97 -14.17 -1.63
N GLY A 24 35.75 -13.10 -1.47
CA GLY A 24 35.29 -11.74 -1.66
C GLY A 24 34.62 -11.67 -3.02
N SER A 25 33.36 -11.26 -3.02
CA SER A 25 32.60 -11.02 -4.23
C SER A 25 33.41 -10.10 -5.15
N ASP A 26 33.51 -10.49 -6.42
CA ASP A 26 34.20 -9.71 -7.43
C ASP A 26 33.56 -8.30 -7.48
N PRO A 27 34.30 -7.21 -7.24
CA PRO A 27 33.73 -5.87 -7.17
C PRO A 27 32.96 -5.48 -8.43
N GLN A 28 33.30 -6.03 -9.60
CA GLN A 28 32.53 -5.83 -10.84
C GLN A 28 31.20 -6.59 -10.86
N GLN A 29 31.11 -7.76 -10.21
CA GLN A 29 29.86 -8.49 -10.03
C GLN A 29 28.97 -7.82 -8.98
N ASP A 30 29.56 -7.27 -7.91
CA ASP A 30 28.82 -6.51 -6.91
C ASP A 30 28.25 -5.21 -7.46
N ASP A 31 28.99 -4.50 -8.32
CA ASP A 31 28.49 -3.30 -9.00
C ASP A 31 27.29 -3.62 -9.90
N GLY A 32 27.33 -4.71 -10.67
CA GLY A 32 26.21 -5.17 -11.48
C GLY A 32 24.97 -5.54 -10.66
N LEU A 33 25.16 -6.25 -9.54
CA LEU A 33 24.07 -6.60 -8.63
C LEU A 33 23.48 -5.38 -7.92
N GLN A 34 24.30 -4.37 -7.59
CA GLN A 34 23.82 -3.10 -7.03
C GLN A 34 23.01 -2.28 -8.03
N GLU A 35 23.39 -2.29 -9.30
CA GLU A 35 22.61 -1.69 -10.38
C GLU A 35 21.27 -2.39 -10.55
N GLU A 36 21.27 -3.72 -10.64
CA GLU A 36 20.04 -4.52 -10.75
C GLU A 36 19.12 -4.32 -9.54
N ALA A 37 19.67 -4.33 -8.32
CA ALA A 37 18.91 -4.08 -7.10
C ALA A 37 18.27 -2.68 -7.09
N ARG A 38 18.98 -1.64 -7.55
CA ARG A 38 18.42 -0.29 -7.70
C ARG A 38 17.30 -0.27 -8.73
N PHE A 39 17.50 -0.88 -9.89
CA PHE A 39 16.47 -0.95 -10.92
C PHE A 39 15.21 -1.66 -10.42
N LEU A 40 15.34 -2.83 -9.81
CA LEU A 40 14.21 -3.57 -9.25
C LEU A 40 13.54 -2.82 -8.10
N HIS A 41 14.31 -2.13 -7.26
CA HIS A 41 13.75 -1.35 -6.15
C HIS A 41 12.94 -0.14 -6.63
N TRP A 42 13.38 0.56 -7.67
CA TRP A 42 12.71 1.77 -8.16
C TRP A 42 11.63 1.52 -9.21
N PHE A 43 11.82 0.50 -10.05
CA PHE A 43 10.95 0.22 -11.20
C PHE A 43 10.25 -1.14 -11.12
N GLY A 44 10.68 -2.03 -10.23
CA GLY A 44 10.03 -3.32 -10.00
C GLY A 44 8.85 -3.27 -9.04
N GLN A 45 8.58 -2.12 -8.41
CA GLN A 45 7.42 -1.97 -7.54
C GLN A 45 6.14 -1.77 -8.35
N GLU A 46 5.05 -2.38 -7.88
CA GLU A 46 3.73 -2.21 -8.49
C GLU A 46 3.31 -0.74 -8.39
N THR A 47 2.98 -0.13 -9.53
CA THR A 47 2.53 1.26 -9.56
C THR A 47 1.14 1.35 -8.96
N ILE A 48 0.95 2.20 -7.95
CA ILE A 48 -0.36 2.41 -7.34
C ILE A 48 -1.06 3.56 -8.05
N ALA A 49 -2.05 3.24 -8.87
CA ALA A 49 -2.95 4.24 -9.45
C ALA A 49 -4.02 4.61 -8.43
N PHE A 50 -4.34 5.90 -8.28
CA PHE A 50 -5.45 6.36 -7.46
C PHE A 50 -6.22 7.47 -8.15
N ASN A 51 -7.52 7.57 -7.86
CA ASN A 51 -8.36 8.58 -8.48
C ASN A 51 -8.17 9.91 -7.76
N ARG A 52 -7.62 10.91 -8.46
CA ARG A 52 -7.43 12.27 -7.95
C ARG A 52 -8.72 12.90 -7.41
N GLY A 53 -9.89 12.55 -7.94
CA GLY A 53 -11.17 13.05 -7.44
C GLY A 53 -11.41 12.73 -5.95
N TYR A 54 -10.86 11.62 -5.44
CA TYR A 54 -10.93 11.31 -4.01
C TYR A 54 -10.08 12.24 -3.15
N VAL A 55 -9.10 12.96 -3.71
CA VAL A 55 -8.34 13.98 -2.97
C VAL A 55 -9.24 15.17 -2.66
N GLU A 56 -10.16 15.54 -3.56
CA GLU A 56 -11.10 16.62 -3.33
C GLU A 56 -12.12 16.25 -2.24
N ILE A 57 -12.53 14.98 -2.20
CA ILE A 57 -13.47 14.46 -1.19
C ILE A 57 -12.81 14.28 0.18
N THR A 58 -11.60 13.69 0.20
CA THR A 58 -10.91 13.38 1.46
C THR A 58 -10.04 14.52 1.95
N GLY A 59 -9.72 15.52 1.13
CA GLY A 59 -8.82 16.62 1.48
C GLY A 59 -7.34 16.24 1.66
N ASN A 60 -6.98 14.97 1.49
CA ASN A 60 -5.61 14.48 1.67
C ASN A 60 -5.29 13.33 0.70
N VAL A 61 -4.17 13.45 -0.01
CA VAL A 61 -3.68 12.44 -0.96
C VAL A 61 -3.50 11.06 -0.33
N VAL A 62 -2.96 10.98 0.88
CA VAL A 62 -2.72 9.68 1.55
C VAL A 62 -4.03 8.97 1.89
N THR A 63 -5.04 9.73 2.31
CA THR A 63 -6.36 9.20 2.62
C THR A 63 -7.13 8.82 1.36
N ALA A 64 -7.00 9.62 0.30
CA ALA A 64 -7.54 9.29 -1.03
C ALA A 64 -6.92 8.02 -1.61
N LEU A 65 -5.61 7.84 -1.46
CA LEU A 65 -4.87 6.64 -1.88
C LEU A 65 -5.42 5.39 -1.18
N TRP A 66 -5.54 5.45 0.15
CA TRP A 66 -6.10 4.36 0.95
C TRP A 66 -7.52 4.01 0.51
N LEU A 67 -8.39 5.01 0.37
CA LEU A 67 -9.77 4.80 -0.05
C LEU A 67 -9.86 4.23 -1.48
N SER A 68 -9.03 4.72 -2.40
CA SER A 68 -8.97 4.22 -3.78
C SER A 68 -8.63 2.74 -3.82
N TYR A 69 -7.57 2.35 -3.11
CA TYR A 69 -7.10 0.97 -3.03
C TYR A 69 -8.18 0.02 -2.46
N VAL A 70 -8.87 0.45 -1.41
CA VAL A 70 -9.97 -0.33 -0.79
C VAL A 70 -11.12 -0.53 -1.78
N LEU A 71 -11.53 0.52 -2.50
CA LEU A 71 -12.66 0.47 -3.43
C LEU A 71 -12.32 -0.28 -4.72
N GLU A 72 -11.09 -0.18 -5.22
CA GLU A 72 -10.63 -0.92 -6.40
C GLU A 72 -10.72 -2.44 -6.17
N ARG A 73 -10.36 -2.90 -4.97
CA ARG A 73 -10.38 -4.33 -4.61
C ARG A 73 -11.77 -4.85 -4.26
N MET A 74 -12.74 -3.97 -3.99
CA MET A 74 -14.08 -4.33 -3.54
C MET A 74 -14.74 -5.41 -4.43
N PRO A 75 -14.80 -5.29 -5.77
CA PRO A 75 -15.48 -6.28 -6.61
C PRO A 75 -14.87 -7.69 -6.48
N GLN A 76 -13.53 -7.78 -6.39
CA GLN A 76 -12.84 -9.07 -6.25
C GLN A 76 -13.02 -9.66 -4.84
N GLN A 77 -12.97 -8.83 -3.79
CA GLN A 77 -13.12 -9.30 -2.41
C GLN A 77 -14.53 -9.84 -2.13
N VAL A 78 -15.56 -9.15 -2.65
CA VAL A 78 -16.97 -9.57 -2.53
C VAL A 78 -17.20 -10.88 -3.30
N ARG A 79 -16.71 -10.99 -4.55
CA ARG A 79 -16.83 -12.23 -5.34
C ARG A 79 -16.14 -13.42 -4.69
N ALA A 80 -15.00 -13.19 -4.03
CA ALA A 80 -14.25 -14.22 -3.31
C ALA A 80 -14.85 -14.59 -1.94
N GLY A 81 -15.97 -13.96 -1.52
CA GLY A 81 -16.59 -14.21 -0.21
C GLY A 81 -15.74 -13.73 0.98
N ARG A 82 -14.73 -12.89 0.75
CA ARG A 82 -13.83 -12.34 1.79
C ARG A 82 -14.30 -11.00 2.34
N ALA A 83 -15.28 -10.39 1.69
CA ALA A 83 -15.92 -9.16 2.09
C ALA A 83 -17.42 -9.24 1.77
N SER A 84 -18.22 -8.37 2.37
CA SER A 84 -19.64 -8.26 2.10
C SER A 84 -20.00 -6.87 1.61
N LEU A 85 -20.99 -6.79 0.72
CA LEU A 85 -21.61 -5.55 0.28
C LEU A 85 -23.11 -5.70 0.48
N THR A 86 -23.69 -4.86 1.35
CA THR A 86 -25.11 -4.90 1.69
C THR A 86 -25.59 -3.48 1.92
N ASP A 87 -26.67 -3.06 1.26
CA ASP A 87 -27.26 -1.73 1.41
C ASP A 87 -26.24 -0.57 1.31
N GLU A 88 -25.41 -0.60 0.26
CA GLU A 88 -24.32 0.38 0.05
C GLU A 88 -23.26 0.43 1.17
N ARG A 89 -23.23 -0.56 2.07
CA ARG A 89 -22.19 -0.73 3.10
C ARG A 89 -21.23 -1.83 2.67
N TYR A 90 -19.98 -1.46 2.42
CA TYR A 90 -18.92 -2.40 2.06
C TYR A 90 -18.10 -2.76 3.31
N SER A 91 -18.24 -4.00 3.78
CA SER A 91 -17.55 -4.51 4.97
C SER A 91 -16.40 -5.44 4.59
N PHE A 92 -15.20 -5.17 5.08
CA PHE A 92 -14.01 -5.96 4.79
C PHE A 92 -13.04 -5.97 5.99
N THR A 93 -12.12 -6.92 5.99
CA THR A 93 -11.05 -7.01 6.98
C THR A 93 -9.70 -6.76 6.35
N MET A 94 -8.81 -6.08 7.08
CA MET A 94 -7.44 -5.83 6.63
C MET A 94 -6.51 -5.62 7.82
N THR A 95 -5.29 -6.12 7.72
CA THR A 95 -4.20 -5.84 8.65
C THR A 95 -3.43 -4.59 8.24
N GLY A 96 -2.76 -3.96 9.20
CA GLY A 96 -1.90 -2.81 8.89
C GLY A 96 -0.71 -3.15 7.98
N SER A 97 -0.20 -4.39 8.06
CA SER A 97 0.89 -4.86 7.18
C SER A 97 0.43 -5.06 5.74
N GLU A 98 -0.73 -5.68 5.52
CA GLU A 98 -1.29 -5.83 4.16
C GLU A 98 -1.57 -4.48 3.51
N CYS A 99 -2.01 -3.50 4.31
CA CYS A 99 -2.21 -2.14 3.84
C CYS A 99 -0.90 -1.47 3.47
N GLU A 100 0.13 -1.58 4.31
CA GLU A 100 1.44 -0.97 4.11
C GLU A 100 2.16 -1.58 2.91
N GLU A 101 2.13 -2.90 2.77
CA GLU A 101 2.71 -3.63 1.63
C GLU A 101 2.07 -3.20 0.31
N ALA A 102 0.74 -3.06 0.29
CA ALA A 102 0.02 -2.78 -0.96
C ALA A 102 -0.02 -1.29 -1.35
N THR A 103 0.16 -0.38 -0.38
CA THR A 103 -0.01 1.07 -0.64
C THR A 103 1.22 1.91 -0.31
N GLY A 104 2.22 1.33 0.35
CA GLY A 104 3.38 2.05 0.88
C GLY A 104 3.07 2.98 2.06
N ILE A 105 1.81 3.06 2.53
CA ILE A 105 1.45 3.98 3.60
C ILE A 105 1.76 3.37 4.97
N THR A 106 2.52 4.11 5.78
CA THR A 106 2.96 3.70 7.11
C THR A 106 1.81 3.55 8.09
N ARG A 107 2.00 2.78 9.17
CA ARG A 107 0.99 2.63 10.23
C ARG A 107 0.46 3.94 10.82
N ALA A 108 1.33 4.95 10.96
CA ALA A 108 0.95 6.27 11.45
C ALA A 108 0.01 6.97 10.45
N GLN A 109 0.34 6.91 9.16
CA GLN A 109 -0.51 7.42 8.07
C GLN A 109 -1.84 6.66 7.99
N GLN A 110 -1.84 5.34 8.15
CA GLN A 110 -3.07 4.54 8.22
C GLN A 110 -3.97 4.98 9.38
N ALA A 111 -3.38 5.23 10.56
CA ALA A 111 -4.13 5.70 11.71
C ALA A 111 -4.77 7.07 11.49
N SER A 112 -4.03 8.01 10.89
CA SER A 112 -4.55 9.32 10.50
C SER A 112 -5.64 9.22 9.44
N SER A 113 -5.42 8.47 8.36
CA SER A 113 -6.41 8.26 7.29
C SER A 113 -7.69 7.63 7.81
N ARG A 114 -7.58 6.62 8.69
CA ARG A 114 -8.73 5.99 9.32
C ARG A 114 -9.53 6.98 10.15
N ARG A 115 -8.86 7.75 11.02
CA ARG A 115 -9.53 8.77 11.85
C ARG A 115 -10.23 9.79 10.96
N HIS A 116 -9.56 10.27 9.91
CA HIS A 116 -10.11 11.24 8.97
C HIS A 116 -11.33 10.72 8.21
N LEU A 117 -11.31 9.49 7.71
CA LEU A 117 -12.46 8.90 7.02
C LEU A 117 -13.65 8.64 7.94
N VAL A 118 -13.38 8.34 9.22
CA VAL A 118 -14.42 8.26 10.26
C VAL A 118 -15.04 9.63 10.51
N GLU A 119 -14.22 10.68 10.63
CA GLU A 119 -14.68 12.06 10.81
C GLU A 119 -15.53 12.54 9.61
N LEU A 120 -15.18 12.14 8.39
CA LEU A 120 -15.96 12.41 7.18
C LEU A 120 -17.25 11.59 7.08
N GLY A 121 -17.45 10.59 7.95
CA GLY A 121 -18.58 9.66 7.90
C GLY A 121 -18.51 8.68 6.73
N LEU A 122 -17.32 8.49 6.13
CA LEU A 122 -17.11 7.57 5.00
C LEU A 122 -16.69 6.17 5.46
N LEU A 123 -16.21 6.04 6.69
CA LEU A 123 -15.68 4.79 7.24
C LEU A 123 -16.16 4.60 8.68
N GLU A 124 -16.43 3.34 9.03
CA GLU A 124 -16.65 2.86 10.39
C GLU A 124 -15.62 1.77 10.72
N VAL A 125 -15.17 1.73 11.96
CA VAL A 125 -14.31 0.66 12.49
C VAL A 125 -15.17 -0.26 13.35
N ALA A 126 -15.67 -1.34 12.75
CA ALA A 126 -16.65 -2.22 13.39
C ALA A 126 -16.02 -3.11 14.48
N ALA A 127 -14.79 -3.61 14.25
CA ALA A 127 -14.11 -4.47 15.20
C ALA A 127 -12.59 -4.45 15.00
N THR A 128 -11.85 -4.75 16.07
CA THR A 128 -10.41 -5.01 16.01
C THR A 128 -10.11 -6.31 16.75
N ARG A 129 -9.48 -7.27 16.07
CA ARG A 129 -9.07 -8.57 16.65
C ARG A 129 -7.59 -8.78 16.41
N GLY A 130 -6.78 -8.53 17.44
CA GLY A 130 -5.32 -8.57 17.32
C GLY A 130 -4.83 -7.55 16.30
N LYS A 131 -4.22 -8.01 15.21
CA LYS A 131 -3.70 -7.17 14.12
C LYS A 131 -4.70 -6.92 12.99
N VAL A 132 -5.84 -7.62 12.98
CA VAL A 132 -6.86 -7.54 11.94
C VAL A 132 -7.92 -6.54 12.36
N VAL A 133 -8.25 -5.60 11.47
CA VAL A 133 -9.30 -4.60 11.68
C VAL A 133 -10.44 -4.87 10.69
N THR A 134 -11.67 -4.79 11.19
CA THR A 134 -12.89 -4.85 10.36
C THR A 134 -13.37 -3.43 10.11
N TYR A 135 -13.53 -3.10 8.84
CA TYR A 135 -13.92 -1.80 8.34
C TYR A 135 -15.25 -1.88 7.62
N VAL A 136 -16.04 -0.81 7.70
CA VAL A 136 -17.24 -0.63 6.88
C VAL A 136 -17.15 0.71 6.16
N VAL A 137 -17.16 0.70 4.84
CA VAL A 137 -17.22 1.91 4.01
C VAL A 137 -18.68 2.22 3.68
N HIS A 138 -19.08 3.48 3.87
CA HIS A 138 -20.41 3.98 3.54
C HIS A 138 -20.43 4.54 2.11
N LEU A 139 -20.84 3.71 1.14
CA LEU A 139 -20.84 4.08 -0.27
C LEU A 139 -21.92 5.10 -0.62
N ASP A 140 -23.04 5.09 0.13
CA ASP A 140 -24.09 6.10 0.07
C ASP A 140 -23.52 7.50 0.39
N ARG A 141 -22.76 7.62 1.48
CA ARG A 141 -22.09 8.86 1.88
C ARG A 141 -21.03 9.28 0.88
N LEU A 142 -20.25 8.32 0.37
CA LEU A 142 -19.27 8.62 -0.67
C LEU A 142 -19.94 9.18 -1.93
N ARG A 143 -21.05 8.56 -2.36
CA ARG A 143 -21.86 9.00 -3.50
C ARG A 143 -22.45 10.39 -3.28
N GLU A 144 -22.95 10.70 -2.08
CA GLU A 144 -23.39 12.05 -1.71
C GLU A 144 -22.25 13.07 -1.90
N ARG A 145 -21.06 12.80 -1.36
CA ARG A 145 -19.89 13.68 -1.52
C ARG A 145 -19.47 13.85 -2.98
N MET A 146 -19.44 12.77 -3.76
CA MET A 146 -19.16 12.84 -5.19
C MET A 146 -20.17 13.73 -5.92
N ASN A 147 -21.45 13.62 -5.58
CA ASN A 147 -22.49 14.45 -6.16
C ASN A 147 -22.32 15.93 -5.79
N GLU A 148 -21.98 16.24 -4.54
CA GLU A 148 -21.68 17.61 -4.07
C GLU A 148 -20.53 18.23 -4.88
N HIS A 149 -19.40 17.54 -5.01
CA HIS A 149 -18.23 18.03 -5.74
C HIS A 149 -18.46 18.15 -7.25
N SER A 150 -19.38 17.36 -7.82
CA SER A 150 -19.71 17.43 -9.24
C SER A 150 -20.66 18.59 -9.60
N GLN A 151 -21.32 19.23 -8.63
CA GLN A 151 -22.32 20.28 -8.89
C GLN A 151 -21.81 21.45 -9.75
N PRO A 152 -20.60 22.00 -9.51
CA PRO A 152 -20.09 23.09 -10.33
C PRO A 152 -19.93 22.69 -11.81
N LEU A 153 -19.44 21.48 -12.06
CA LEU A 153 -19.30 20.95 -13.41
C LEU A 153 -20.68 20.70 -14.04
N LEU A 154 -21.62 20.14 -13.30
CA LEU A 154 -23.00 19.95 -13.76
C LEU A 154 -23.66 21.28 -14.15
N ALA A 155 -23.47 22.34 -13.34
CA ALA A 155 -23.97 23.68 -13.65
C ALA A 155 -23.32 24.25 -14.92
N ALA A 156 -22.00 24.11 -15.07
CA ALA A 156 -21.29 24.55 -16.27
C ALA A 156 -21.75 23.80 -17.53
N LEU A 157 -21.97 22.48 -17.43
CA LEU A 157 -22.48 21.66 -18.54
C LEU A 157 -23.93 22.05 -18.92
N ARG A 158 -24.79 22.32 -17.93
CA ARG A 158 -26.16 22.83 -18.18
C ARG A 158 -26.12 24.17 -18.91
N GLN A 159 -25.25 25.09 -18.46
CA GLN A 159 -25.10 26.40 -19.08
C GLN A 159 -24.58 26.29 -20.52
N ALA A 160 -23.57 25.45 -20.76
CA ALA A 160 -23.03 25.21 -22.10
C ALA A 160 -24.05 24.60 -23.06
N ARG A 161 -24.95 23.75 -22.56
CA ARG A 161 -26.01 23.16 -23.38
C ARG A 161 -27.09 24.16 -23.78
N LEU A 162 -27.35 25.16 -22.93
CA LEU A 162 -28.29 26.25 -23.21
C LEU A 162 -27.67 27.36 -24.06
N ASN A 163 -26.35 27.55 -23.96
CA ASN A 163 -25.60 28.51 -24.76
C ASN A 163 -24.28 27.90 -25.27
N PRO A 164 -24.27 27.26 -26.46
CA PRO A 164 -23.11 26.52 -26.97
C PRO A 164 -21.86 27.39 -27.20
N ALA A 165 -22.00 28.73 -27.28
CA ALA A 165 -20.87 29.65 -27.38
C ALA A 165 -20.09 29.83 -26.06
N ALA A 166 -20.66 29.43 -24.92
CA ALA A 166 -20.13 29.67 -23.57
C ALA A 166 -19.39 28.47 -22.94
N LEU A 167 -19.03 27.44 -23.72
CA LEU A 167 -18.26 26.30 -23.22
C LEU A 167 -16.95 26.75 -22.56
N PRO A 168 -16.65 26.31 -21.31
CA PRO A 168 -15.35 26.50 -20.68
C PRO A 168 -14.24 25.94 -21.57
N VAL A 169 -13.08 26.60 -21.59
CA VAL A 169 -11.92 26.21 -22.43
C VAL A 169 -11.50 24.74 -22.21
N ALA A 170 -11.68 24.19 -21.01
CA ALA A 170 -11.39 22.78 -20.69
C ALA A 170 -12.29 21.75 -21.40
N LEU A 171 -13.43 22.18 -21.96
CA LEU A 171 -14.38 21.33 -22.69
C LEU A 171 -14.43 21.63 -24.20
N ARG A 172 -13.66 22.63 -24.66
CA ARG A 172 -13.40 22.83 -26.09
C ARG A 172 -12.29 21.86 -26.46
N GLY A 173 -12.67 20.68 -26.97
CA GLY A 173 -11.76 19.59 -27.29
C GLY A 173 -10.57 20.03 -28.15
N ARG A 174 -9.48 19.27 -28.02
CA ARG A 174 -8.39 19.20 -29.01
C ARG A 174 -8.93 18.79 -30.37
#